data_AF-A0A2K6U256-F1
#
_entry.id   AF-A0A2K6U256-F1
#
_cell.length_a   1.000
_cell.length_b   1.000
_cell.length_c   1.000
_cell.angle_alpha   90.00
_cell.angle_beta   90.00
_cell.angle_gamma   90.00
#
_symmetry.space_group_name_H-M   'P 1'
#
loop_
_entity.id
_entity.type
_entity.pdbx_description
1 polymer ?
#
loop_
_entity_poly.entity_id
_entity_poly.type
_entity_poly.pdbx_seq_one_letter_code
_entity_poly.pdbx_strand_id
1 'polypeptide(L)'
;MNMNATHIVHSGVLVLYVRIIHRGNWWGHAPYKHGRPCSACPPSFGGGCRENLCYKEGSDRYYAPPEEETNEIERQQSEVHDTHVRTRSDDSNRNEVISTQQMSQIVSCEVKLRDQCKGTTCNRYECPAGCLSSKAKVIGSVHYDMHSSICRAAIHYGIIDNEGGWVDITRQGRKHYFMKSNRNGIRTIGKYQSANSFTVSKVTVQAVTCETTVEQLCPFHKPASHCPRVYCPRDCMQANPHYARVIGTRVYSDVSSICRAAVHAGVVRNHGGYVDVMPVDKRKAYTASFQNGIFSESLQNPPGGKAFRVFAVM
;
A
#
# COMPACT_ATOMS: atom_id res chain seq x y z
N MET A 1 -24.65 18.55 -12.45
CA MET A 1 -24.82 18.77 -11.00
C MET A 1 -25.81 17.72 -10.51
N ASN A 2 -25.38 16.76 -9.70
CA ASN A 2 -26.32 15.84 -9.06
C ASN A 2 -26.73 16.45 -7.73
N MET A 3 -27.97 16.95 -7.65
CA MET A 3 -28.59 17.37 -6.40
C MET A 3 -29.41 16.19 -5.89
N ASN A 4 -28.95 15.55 -4.81
CA ASN A 4 -29.80 14.63 -4.06
C ASN A 4 -30.39 15.39 -2.88
N ALA A 5 -31.68 15.70 -2.99
CA ALA A 5 -32.48 16.15 -1.86
C ALA A 5 -33.04 14.91 -1.15
N THR A 6 -32.78 14.79 0.14
CA THR A 6 -33.38 13.74 0.98
C THR A 6 -34.17 14.42 2.07
N HIS A 7 -35.44 14.03 2.22
CA HIS A 7 -36.32 14.52 3.27
C HIS A 7 -36.34 13.49 4.41
N ILE A 8 -36.14 13.96 5.63
CA ILE A 8 -36.34 13.17 6.85
C ILE A 8 -37.36 13.93 7.69
N VAL A 9 -38.49 13.28 7.99
CA VAL A 9 -39.55 13.85 8.82
C VAL A 9 -39.44 13.21 10.21
N HIS A 10 -39.22 14.03 11.24
CA HIS A 10 -39.33 13.58 12.62
C HIS A 10 -39.99 14.69 13.46
N SER A 11 -41.04 14.31 14.19
CA SER A 11 -41.68 15.14 15.23
C SER A 11 -42.08 16.57 14.82
N GLY A 12 -42.77 16.73 13.68
CA GLY A 12 -43.41 18.00 13.30
C GLY A 12 -42.50 19.08 12.71
N VAL A 13 -41.21 18.79 12.48
CA VAL A 13 -40.28 19.71 11.82
C VAL A 13 -39.78 19.10 10.51
N LEU A 14 -39.94 19.85 9.41
CA LEU A 14 -39.37 19.49 8.10
C LEU A 14 -37.97 20.10 7.97
N VAL A 15 -36.95 19.25 7.89
CA VAL A 15 -35.58 19.70 7.62
C VAL A 15 -35.22 19.37 6.17
N LEU A 16 -34.90 20.42 5.41
CA LEU A 16 -34.41 20.33 4.04
C LEU A 16 -32.89 20.45 4.04
N TYR A 17 -32.21 19.36 3.68
CA TYR A 17 -30.75 19.35 3.56
C TYR A 17 -30.36 19.16 2.10
N VAL A 18 -29.54 20.08 1.58
CA VAL A 18 -28.98 20.03 0.23
C VAL A 18 -27.47 19.86 0.34
N ARG A 19 -26.95 18.74 -0.16
CA ARG A 19 -25.51 18.48 -0.21
C ARG A 19 -24.93 18.97 -1.53
N ILE A 20 -24.08 19.99 -1.49
CA ILE A 20 -23.32 20.46 -2.65
C ILE A 20 -21.95 19.76 -2.67
N ILE A 21 -21.64 19.05 -3.75
CA ILE A 21 -20.51 18.09 -3.86
C ILE A 21 -19.19 18.79 -4.23
N HIS A 22 -19.18 20.12 -4.37
CA HIS A 22 -17.97 20.89 -4.70
C HIS A 22 -17.68 21.97 -3.66
N ARG A 23 -16.37 22.26 -3.49
CA ARG A 23 -15.82 23.24 -2.55
C ARG A 23 -16.41 24.64 -2.76
N GLY A 24 -17.53 24.93 -2.11
CA GLY A 24 -18.17 26.24 -2.09
C GLY A 24 -17.74 27.02 -0.86
N ASN A 25 -17.21 28.22 -1.09
CA ASN A 25 -16.88 29.26 -0.11
C ASN A 25 -15.47 29.19 0.53
N TRP A 26 -14.46 29.66 -0.23
CA TRP A 26 -13.16 30.05 0.31
C TRP A 26 -13.14 31.57 0.45
N TRP A 27 -12.71 32.07 1.62
CA TRP A 27 -12.55 33.51 1.84
C TRP A 27 -11.64 34.11 0.75
N GLY A 28 -12.13 35.09 0.00
CA GLY A 28 -11.37 35.81 -1.02
C GLY A 28 -11.50 35.31 -2.47
N HIS A 29 -12.31 34.29 -2.78
CA HIS A 29 -12.60 33.88 -4.15
C HIS A 29 -14.08 34.02 -4.48
N ALA A 30 -14.43 34.78 -5.52
CA ALA A 30 -15.82 34.93 -5.95
C ALA A 30 -16.37 33.59 -6.48
N PRO A 31 -17.57 33.17 -6.04
CA PRO A 31 -18.16 31.87 -6.42
C PRO A 31 -18.53 31.79 -7.91
N TYR A 32 -18.57 32.92 -8.62
CA TYR A 32 -18.76 33.02 -10.05
C TYR A 32 -17.90 34.16 -10.62
N LYS A 33 -17.67 34.12 -11.93
CA LYS A 33 -17.01 35.21 -12.68
C LYS A 33 -18.06 36.02 -13.43
N HIS A 34 -17.91 37.34 -13.48
CA HIS A 34 -18.76 38.19 -14.30
C HIS A 34 -18.42 38.01 -15.79
N GLY A 35 -19.45 37.88 -16.64
CA GLY A 35 -19.26 37.71 -18.08
C GLY A 35 -20.56 37.30 -18.79
N ARG A 36 -20.49 37.16 -20.12
CA ARG A 36 -21.61 36.63 -20.91
C ARG A 36 -21.81 35.14 -20.59
N PRO A 37 -23.06 34.64 -20.50
CA PRO A 37 -23.31 33.22 -20.27
C PRO A 37 -22.56 32.34 -21.28
N CYS A 38 -22.04 31.20 -20.80
CA CYS A 38 -21.26 30.23 -21.60
C CYS A 38 -19.94 30.73 -22.22
N SER A 39 -19.48 31.95 -21.94
CA SER A 39 -18.20 32.46 -22.47
C SER A 39 -16.96 31.67 -22.02
N ALA A 40 -17.07 30.91 -20.93
CA ALA A 40 -15.98 30.10 -20.39
C ALA A 40 -16.50 28.79 -19.75
N CYS A 41 -17.24 27.98 -20.52
CA CYS A 41 -17.69 26.68 -20.03
C CYS A 41 -16.50 25.76 -19.73
N PRO A 42 -16.36 25.24 -18.49
CA PRO A 42 -15.25 24.38 -18.14
C PRO A 42 -15.27 23.08 -18.96
N PRO A 43 -14.10 22.51 -19.32
CA PRO A 43 -14.02 21.23 -20.05
C PRO A 43 -14.76 20.07 -19.35
N SER A 44 -14.90 20.12 -18.01
CA SER A 44 -15.66 19.14 -17.22
C SER A 44 -17.15 19.09 -17.56
N PHE A 45 -17.69 20.16 -18.14
CA PHE A 45 -19.06 20.24 -18.64
C PHE A 45 -19.12 20.06 -20.15
N GLY A 46 -18.13 19.41 -20.78
CA GLY A 46 -18.17 19.07 -22.22
C GLY A 46 -18.12 20.26 -23.18
N GLY A 47 -17.92 21.49 -22.69
CA GLY A 47 -17.83 22.70 -23.50
C GLY A 47 -19.14 23.16 -24.15
N GLY A 48 -20.24 22.40 -24.03
CA GLY A 48 -21.53 22.71 -24.62
C GLY A 48 -22.30 23.78 -23.84
N CYS A 49 -23.04 24.63 -24.56
CA CYS A 49 -23.92 25.64 -23.98
C CYS A 49 -25.37 25.36 -24.41
N ARG A 50 -26.27 25.23 -23.44
CA ARG A 50 -27.70 25.10 -23.69
C ARG A 50 -28.45 25.95 -22.67
N GLU A 51 -29.38 26.78 -23.15
CA GLU A 51 -30.23 27.63 -22.30
C GLU A 51 -29.41 28.46 -21.28
N ASN A 52 -28.31 29.07 -21.74
CA ASN A 52 -27.37 29.87 -20.93
C ASN A 52 -26.63 29.11 -19.82
N LEU A 53 -26.67 27.77 -19.85
CA LEU A 53 -25.99 26.89 -18.89
C LEU A 53 -25.03 25.93 -19.61
N CYS A 54 -23.93 25.59 -18.95
CA CYS A 54 -22.94 24.66 -19.50
C CYS A 54 -23.38 23.20 -19.29
N TYR A 55 -23.46 22.42 -20.37
CA TYR A 55 -23.93 21.02 -20.35
C TYR A 55 -22.95 20.08 -21.04
N LYS A 56 -22.76 18.91 -20.42
CA LYS A 56 -21.92 17.83 -20.95
C LYS A 56 -22.73 17.03 -21.98
N GLU A 57 -22.44 17.22 -23.27
CA GLU A 57 -23.00 16.34 -24.31
C GLU A 57 -22.48 14.92 -24.15
N GLY A 58 -23.42 13.97 -24.13
CA GLY A 58 -23.15 12.56 -23.89
C GLY A 58 -22.44 11.91 -25.08
N SER A 59 -21.18 11.56 -24.88
CA SER A 59 -20.62 10.33 -25.43
C SER A 59 -19.83 9.63 -24.33
N ASP A 60 -20.11 8.34 -24.15
CA ASP A 60 -19.59 7.46 -23.10
C ASP A 60 -18.08 7.24 -23.20
N ARG A 61 -17.28 8.23 -22.82
CA ARG A 61 -15.87 8.04 -22.48
C ARG A 61 -15.51 8.91 -21.29
N TYR A 62 -15.73 8.36 -20.10
CA TYR A 62 -15.13 8.87 -18.86
C TYR A 62 -13.59 8.76 -18.97
N TYR A 63 -12.92 9.86 -19.28
CA TYR A 63 -11.54 10.05 -18.85
C TYR A 63 -11.56 10.51 -17.39
N ALA A 64 -11.24 9.60 -16.47
CA ALA A 64 -10.93 9.97 -15.09
C ALA A 64 -9.65 10.84 -15.07
N PRO A 65 -9.61 11.97 -14.33
CA PRO A 65 -8.35 12.61 -13.98
C PRO A 65 -7.45 11.59 -13.27
N PRO A 66 -6.13 11.52 -13.54
CA PRO A 66 -5.26 10.56 -12.86
C PRO A 66 -5.32 10.80 -11.36
N GLU A 67 -5.77 9.79 -10.62
CA GLU A 67 -5.79 9.77 -9.17
C GLU A 67 -4.36 9.97 -8.63
N GLU A 68 -4.23 10.72 -7.53
CA GLU A 68 -3.00 10.72 -6.74
C GLU A 68 -2.86 9.33 -6.09
N GLU A 69 -2.20 8.41 -6.80
CA GLU A 69 -1.92 7.05 -6.32
C GLU A 69 -0.94 7.10 -5.13
N THR A 70 -1.48 7.41 -3.96
CA THR A 70 -0.83 7.24 -2.66
C THR A 70 -1.16 5.85 -2.10
N ASN A 71 -0.35 5.35 -1.17
CA ASN A 71 -0.50 4.02 -0.55
C ASN A 71 -1.70 3.95 0.43
N GLU A 72 -2.86 4.49 0.05
CA GLU A 72 -4.09 4.40 0.85
C GLU A 72 -4.89 3.15 0.47
N ILE A 73 -5.34 2.43 1.50
CA ILE A 73 -6.06 1.15 1.36
C ILE A 73 -7.55 1.43 1.09
N GLU A 74 -8.07 1.00 -0.06
CA GLU A 74 -9.52 0.86 -0.26
C GLU A 74 -10.09 -0.29 0.59
N ARG A 75 -11.23 -0.04 1.24
CA ARG A 75 -11.89 -1.03 2.10
C ARG A 75 -12.47 -2.15 1.24
N GLN A 76 -11.88 -3.34 1.27
CA GLN A 76 -12.51 -4.54 0.73
C GLN A 76 -13.81 -4.83 1.51
N GLN A 77 -14.96 -4.70 0.83
CA GLN A 77 -16.20 -5.36 1.25
C GLN A 77 -16.03 -6.85 0.97
N SER A 78 -16.16 -7.65 2.03
CA SER A 78 -16.13 -9.10 1.97
C SER A 78 -17.43 -9.62 1.36
N GLU A 79 -17.38 -10.12 0.13
CA GLU A 79 -18.39 -11.06 -0.36
C GLU A 79 -18.08 -12.44 0.23
N VAL A 80 -19.06 -12.97 0.96
CA VAL A 80 -19.06 -14.30 1.55
C VAL A 80 -19.41 -15.27 0.42
N HIS A 81 -18.43 -16.05 -0.05
CA HIS A 81 -18.71 -17.25 -0.83
C HIS A 81 -18.44 -18.47 0.03
N ASP A 82 -19.53 -19.13 0.41
CA ASP A 82 -19.57 -20.36 1.16
C ASP A 82 -18.98 -21.48 0.30
N THR A 83 -18.03 -22.25 0.81
CA THR A 83 -17.57 -23.45 0.11
C THR A 83 -17.39 -24.58 1.11
N HIS A 84 -18.28 -25.56 0.97
CA HIS A 84 -18.42 -26.74 1.81
C HIS A 84 -17.09 -27.47 2.08
N VAL A 85 -16.89 -27.74 3.36
CA VAL A 85 -15.85 -28.60 3.93
C VAL A 85 -15.96 -30.02 3.36
N ARG A 86 -14.84 -30.55 2.83
CA ARG A 86 -14.62 -31.99 2.69
C ARG A 86 -13.33 -32.36 3.41
N THR A 87 -13.49 -33.10 4.51
CA THR A 87 -12.44 -33.79 5.25
C THR A 87 -11.84 -34.92 4.41
N ARG A 88 -10.51 -34.92 4.29
CA ARG A 88 -9.72 -36.11 3.95
C ARG A 88 -8.60 -36.26 4.98
N SER A 89 -8.57 -37.42 5.63
CA SER A 89 -7.61 -37.89 6.62
C SER A 89 -6.47 -38.67 5.97
N ASP A 90 -5.27 -38.55 6.58
CA ASP A 90 -3.99 -39.25 6.36
C ASP A 90 -3.35 -39.12 4.96
N ASP A 91 -2.05 -38.90 4.77
CA ASP A 91 -0.87 -39.44 5.47
C ASP A 91 0.42 -38.66 5.09
N SER A 92 1.46 -38.78 5.91
CA SER A 92 2.88 -38.42 5.68
C SER A 92 3.32 -36.93 5.72
N ASN A 93 3.83 -36.54 6.89
CA ASN A 93 5.08 -35.80 7.12
C ASN A 93 5.70 -35.02 5.93
N ARG A 94 5.02 -33.97 5.47
CA ARG A 94 5.65 -32.86 4.75
C ARG A 94 5.55 -31.62 5.61
N ASN A 95 6.57 -31.43 6.44
CA ASN A 95 6.88 -30.11 6.95
C ASN A 95 7.18 -29.24 5.72
N GLU A 96 6.20 -28.50 5.23
CA GLU A 96 6.32 -27.48 4.18
C GLU A 96 5.74 -26.16 4.72
N VAL A 97 6.33 -25.03 4.34
CA VAL A 97 5.75 -23.72 4.67
C VAL A 97 4.41 -23.63 3.94
N ILE A 98 3.31 -23.52 4.67
CA ILE A 98 1.96 -23.66 4.11
C ILE A 98 1.58 -22.42 3.28
N SER A 99 2.11 -21.24 3.64
CA SER A 99 1.85 -20.00 2.92
C SER A 99 3.00 -19.61 2.00
N THR A 100 2.73 -19.55 0.70
CA THR A 100 3.70 -19.10 -0.34
C THR A 100 3.54 -17.62 -0.69
N GLN A 101 2.71 -16.87 0.04
CA GLN A 101 2.49 -15.46 -0.26
C GLN A 101 3.74 -14.64 0.08
N GLN A 102 4.34 -14.02 -0.94
CA GLN A 102 5.51 -13.15 -0.81
C GLN A 102 5.12 -11.67 -0.77
N MET A 103 5.90 -10.88 -0.05
CA MET A 103 5.82 -9.41 -0.08
C MET A 103 6.65 -8.84 -1.23
N SER A 104 7.82 -9.42 -1.46
CA SER A 104 8.73 -9.02 -2.54
C SER A 104 8.23 -9.50 -3.89
N GLN A 105 8.33 -8.64 -4.90
CA GLN A 105 8.10 -9.01 -6.29
C GLN A 105 9.41 -9.01 -7.05
N ILE A 106 9.69 -10.11 -7.73
CA ILE A 106 10.81 -10.22 -8.66
C ILE A 106 10.47 -9.39 -9.91
N VAL A 107 11.36 -8.48 -10.27
CA VAL A 107 11.16 -7.56 -11.41
C VAL A 107 12.35 -7.61 -12.37
N SER A 108 12.13 -7.31 -13.64
CA SER A 108 13.25 -7.11 -14.57
C SER A 108 13.79 -5.68 -14.49
N CYS A 109 15.01 -5.45 -14.99
CA CYS A 109 15.65 -4.14 -14.97
C CYS A 109 14.86 -3.04 -15.71
N GLU A 110 13.97 -3.42 -16.63
CA GLU A 110 13.16 -2.49 -17.42
C GLU A 110 11.86 -2.07 -16.73
N VAL A 111 11.45 -2.78 -15.66
CA VAL A 111 10.20 -2.51 -14.94
C VAL A 111 10.25 -1.13 -14.29
N LYS A 112 9.24 -0.32 -14.59
CA LYS A 112 9.02 0.99 -13.98
C LYS A 112 8.04 0.85 -12.83
N LEU A 113 8.09 1.78 -11.88
CA LEU A 113 7.16 1.76 -10.75
C LEU A 113 5.70 1.86 -11.20
N ARG A 114 5.40 2.66 -12.22
CA ARG A 114 4.03 2.77 -12.75
C ARG A 114 3.53 1.46 -13.38
N ASP A 115 4.45 0.67 -13.95
CA ASP A 115 4.09 -0.57 -14.64
C ASP A 115 3.70 -1.65 -13.63
N GLN A 116 4.29 -1.61 -12.42
CA GLN A 116 4.10 -2.63 -11.40
C GLN A 116 3.34 -2.12 -10.17
N CYS A 117 2.13 -2.66 -10.03
CA CYS A 117 1.26 -2.67 -8.86
C CYS A 117 0.54 -1.37 -8.44
N LYS A 118 -0.75 -1.54 -8.15
CA LYS A 118 -1.75 -0.51 -7.79
C LYS A 118 -2.15 -0.53 -6.30
N GLY A 119 -1.36 -1.16 -5.42
CA GLY A 119 -1.74 -1.37 -4.01
C GLY A 119 -0.58 -1.40 -3.03
N THR A 120 -0.89 -1.44 -1.73
CA THR A 120 0.09 -1.27 -0.63
C THR A 120 1.04 -2.46 -0.41
N THR A 121 0.71 -3.65 -0.92
CA THR A 121 1.55 -4.86 -0.79
C THR A 121 2.79 -4.85 -1.68
N CYS A 122 2.96 -3.82 -2.51
CA CYS A 122 3.95 -3.81 -3.58
C CYS A 122 5.07 -2.83 -3.34
N ASN A 123 5.44 -2.62 -2.08
CA ASN A 123 6.48 -1.67 -1.75
C ASN A 123 7.88 -2.31 -1.76
N ARG A 124 8.01 -3.63 -1.77
CA ARG A 124 9.32 -4.33 -1.83
C ARG A 124 9.50 -5.04 -3.17
N TYR A 125 10.65 -4.81 -3.79
CA TYR A 125 11.01 -5.42 -5.07
C TYR A 125 12.37 -6.10 -4.98
N GLU A 126 12.52 -7.18 -5.74
CA GLU A 126 13.78 -7.89 -5.90
C GLU A 126 14.33 -7.65 -7.30
N CYS A 127 15.49 -7.02 -7.35
CA CYS A 127 16.18 -6.65 -8.56
C CYS A 127 17.25 -7.69 -8.92
N PRO A 128 17.30 -8.15 -10.18
CA PRO A 128 18.34 -9.06 -10.65
C PRO A 128 19.67 -8.32 -10.82
N ALA A 129 20.74 -9.09 -10.93
CA ALA A 129 22.05 -8.58 -11.31
C ALA A 129 22.04 -8.01 -12.74
N GLY A 130 23.02 -7.15 -13.05
CA GLY A 130 23.25 -6.63 -14.40
C GLY A 130 22.38 -5.44 -14.80
N CYS A 131 21.62 -4.85 -13.88
CA CYS A 131 20.75 -3.70 -14.22
C CYS A 131 21.51 -2.41 -14.56
N LEU A 132 22.82 -2.33 -14.31
CA LEU A 132 23.63 -1.18 -14.72
C LEU A 132 23.69 -1.04 -16.26
N SER A 133 23.77 -2.16 -16.99
CA SER A 133 23.91 -2.20 -18.46
C SER A 133 22.58 -2.09 -19.21
N SER A 134 21.44 -2.22 -18.51
CA SER A 134 20.10 -2.01 -19.06
C SER A 134 19.98 -0.64 -19.76
N LYS A 135 19.02 -0.49 -20.68
CA LYS A 135 18.73 0.78 -21.36
C LYS A 135 17.54 1.52 -20.76
N ALA A 136 16.94 0.98 -19.69
CA ALA A 136 15.79 1.57 -19.02
C ALA A 136 16.08 3.01 -18.54
N LYS A 137 15.14 3.92 -18.72
CA LYS A 137 15.35 5.32 -18.34
C LYS A 137 15.17 5.49 -16.83
N VAL A 138 15.93 6.42 -16.26
CA VAL A 138 15.76 6.94 -14.90
C VAL A 138 15.63 8.44 -14.96
N ILE A 139 14.57 8.99 -14.38
CA ILE A 139 14.25 10.42 -14.41
C ILE A 139 14.28 10.94 -12.98
N GLY A 140 15.13 11.93 -12.73
CA GLY A 140 15.29 12.54 -11.41
C GLY A 140 16.48 12.05 -10.59
N SER A 141 16.57 12.60 -9.39
CA SER A 141 17.64 12.35 -8.42
C SER A 141 17.06 12.54 -7.03
N VAL A 142 17.33 11.62 -6.12
CA VAL A 142 16.66 11.47 -4.80
C VAL A 142 15.18 11.11 -4.92
N HIS A 143 14.42 11.90 -5.65
CA HIS A 143 13.05 11.63 -6.05
C HIS A 143 13.04 11.25 -7.52
N TYR A 144 12.43 10.11 -7.84
CA TYR A 144 12.36 9.57 -9.19
C TYR A 144 10.95 9.65 -9.74
N ASP A 145 10.79 9.98 -11.01
CA ASP A 145 9.48 9.93 -11.68
C ASP A 145 9.00 8.49 -11.73
N MET A 146 7.70 8.23 -11.51
CA MET A 146 7.11 6.88 -11.55
C MET A 146 7.36 6.10 -12.87
N HIS A 147 7.72 6.77 -13.96
CA HIS A 147 8.14 6.11 -15.21
C HIS A 147 9.63 5.71 -15.25
N SER A 148 10.33 5.82 -14.13
CA SER A 148 11.74 5.39 -14.00
C SER A 148 11.82 3.91 -13.65
N SER A 149 12.85 3.23 -14.15
CA SER A 149 13.18 1.87 -13.73
C SER A 149 13.50 1.81 -12.23
N ILE A 150 12.89 0.84 -11.54
CA ILE A 150 13.03 0.63 -10.10
C ILE A 150 14.49 0.29 -9.76
N CYS A 151 15.02 -0.76 -10.39
CA CYS A 151 16.36 -1.29 -10.10
C CYS A 151 17.45 -0.29 -10.47
N ARG A 152 17.32 0.40 -11.61
CA ARG A 152 18.28 1.44 -12.00
C ARG A 152 18.22 2.67 -11.09
N ALA A 153 17.04 3.06 -10.63
CA ALA A 153 16.92 4.15 -9.65
C ALA A 153 17.59 3.76 -8.31
N ALA A 154 17.47 2.50 -7.90
CA ALA A 154 18.10 1.98 -6.69
C ALA A 154 19.63 1.95 -6.78
N ILE A 155 20.19 1.50 -7.92
CA ILE A 155 21.63 1.57 -8.19
C ILE A 155 22.09 3.03 -8.22
N HIS A 156 21.38 3.90 -8.94
CA HIS A 156 21.72 5.32 -9.02
C HIS A 156 21.76 6.00 -7.63
N TYR A 157 20.83 5.64 -6.75
CA TYR A 157 20.82 6.16 -5.37
C TYR A 157 21.90 5.53 -4.48
N GLY A 158 22.35 4.31 -4.81
CA GLY A 158 23.37 3.57 -4.06
C GLY A 158 22.80 2.65 -2.98
N ILE A 159 21.56 2.18 -3.17
CA ILE A 159 20.90 1.24 -2.24
C ILE A 159 21.35 -0.20 -2.49
N ILE A 160 21.47 -0.53 -3.78
CA ILE A 160 21.98 -1.80 -4.29
C ILE A 160 23.11 -1.50 -5.28
N ASP A 161 23.96 -2.49 -5.53
CA ASP A 161 24.97 -2.47 -6.58
C ASP A 161 24.47 -3.24 -7.82
N ASN A 162 25.38 -3.58 -8.74
CA ASN A 162 25.03 -4.31 -9.95
C ASN A 162 24.81 -5.82 -9.72
N GLU A 163 25.03 -6.34 -8.50
CA GLU A 163 24.66 -7.71 -8.14
C GLU A 163 23.15 -7.84 -7.86
N GLY A 164 22.45 -6.72 -7.71
CA GLY A 164 21.02 -6.68 -7.48
C GLY A 164 20.65 -6.70 -6.00
N GLY A 165 19.50 -7.29 -5.67
CA GLY A 165 19.00 -7.41 -4.30
C GLY A 165 17.67 -6.68 -4.07
N TRP A 166 17.32 -6.49 -2.80
CA TRP A 166 16.00 -5.99 -2.41
C TRP A 166 15.96 -4.47 -2.21
N VAL A 167 14.88 -3.87 -2.70
CA VAL A 167 14.64 -2.43 -2.65
C VAL A 167 13.24 -2.17 -2.14
N ASP A 168 13.12 -1.30 -1.14
CA ASP A 168 11.86 -0.76 -0.70
C ASP A 168 11.55 0.56 -1.41
N ILE A 169 10.29 0.76 -1.77
CA ILE A 169 9.80 1.90 -2.54
C ILE A 169 8.74 2.63 -1.74
N THR A 170 8.94 3.93 -1.57
CA THR A 170 7.93 4.83 -1.04
C THR A 170 7.44 5.72 -2.17
N ARG A 171 6.17 5.57 -2.54
CA ARG A 171 5.49 6.51 -3.42
C ARG A 171 5.43 7.87 -2.73
N GLN A 172 5.98 8.87 -3.39
CA GLN A 172 5.98 10.26 -2.98
C GLN A 172 4.96 10.98 -3.86
N GLY A 173 4.22 11.93 -3.29
CA GLY A 173 3.26 12.71 -4.06
C GLY A 173 3.88 13.44 -5.26
N ARG A 174 3.09 14.31 -5.89
CA ARG A 174 3.53 15.07 -7.06
C ARG A 174 4.75 15.94 -6.72
N LYS A 175 5.78 15.87 -7.56
CA LYS A 175 6.89 16.84 -7.58
C LYS A 175 6.73 17.74 -8.78
N HIS A 176 7.19 18.99 -8.69
CA HIS A 176 7.09 19.97 -9.77
C HIS A 176 8.13 19.74 -10.88
N TYR A 177 9.32 19.28 -10.49
CA TYR A 177 10.42 19.01 -11.40
C TYR A 177 11.32 17.90 -10.84
N PHE A 178 12.18 17.36 -11.71
CA PHE A 178 13.13 16.30 -11.43
C PHE A 178 14.51 16.72 -11.93
N MET A 179 15.47 16.78 -11.03
CA MET A 179 16.85 17.18 -11.34
C MET A 179 17.64 15.98 -11.89
N LYS A 180 18.42 16.22 -12.94
CA LYS A 180 19.33 15.20 -13.50
C LYS A 180 20.60 15.11 -12.65
N SER A 181 21.16 13.91 -12.53
CA SER A 181 22.49 13.69 -11.94
C SER A 181 23.17 12.48 -12.58
N ASN A 182 24.44 12.29 -12.27
CA ASN A 182 25.19 11.09 -12.59
C ASN A 182 25.77 10.52 -11.29
N ARG A 183 25.34 9.32 -10.89
CA ARG A 183 25.79 8.63 -9.68
C ARG A 183 25.83 7.13 -9.93
N ASN A 184 26.82 6.45 -9.34
CA ASN A 184 26.96 4.98 -9.41
C ASN A 184 26.86 4.42 -10.83
N GLY A 185 27.48 5.10 -11.80
CA GLY A 185 27.48 4.70 -13.21
C GLY A 185 26.16 4.92 -13.97
N ILE A 186 25.15 5.54 -13.35
CA ILE A 186 23.86 5.84 -13.99
C ILE A 186 23.67 7.34 -14.15
N ARG A 187 23.45 7.77 -15.40
CA ARG A 187 23.09 9.15 -15.73
C ARG A 187 21.58 9.28 -15.88
N THR A 188 20.96 10.10 -15.04
CA THR A 188 19.52 10.32 -15.04
C THR A 188 19.11 11.48 -15.95
N ILE A 189 17.82 11.51 -16.30
CA ILE A 189 17.20 12.54 -17.14
C ILE A 189 16.50 13.55 -16.25
N GLY A 190 16.58 14.83 -16.62
CA GLY A 190 15.86 15.91 -15.95
C GLY A 190 14.49 16.11 -16.57
N LYS A 191 13.49 16.47 -15.77
CA LYS A 191 12.13 16.73 -16.23
C LYS A 191 11.56 17.95 -15.53
N TYR A 192 11.23 19.00 -16.28
CA TYR A 192 10.67 20.25 -15.77
C TYR A 192 9.13 20.27 -15.82
N GLN A 193 8.52 19.10 -15.65
CA GLN A 193 7.08 18.93 -15.64
C GLN A 193 6.67 18.18 -14.37
N SER A 194 5.51 18.57 -13.84
CA SER A 194 5.00 17.94 -12.63
C SER A 194 4.57 16.49 -12.89
N ALA A 195 5.04 15.57 -12.04
CA ALA A 195 4.66 14.17 -12.07
C ALA A 195 4.73 13.54 -10.68
N ASN A 196 4.06 12.40 -10.49
CA ASN A 196 4.17 11.60 -9.28
C ASN A 196 5.59 11.05 -9.16
N SER A 197 6.05 10.91 -7.92
CA SER A 197 7.43 10.54 -7.64
C SER A 197 7.52 9.34 -6.71
N PHE A 198 8.72 8.81 -6.57
CA PHE A 198 9.01 7.82 -5.54
C PHE A 198 10.44 7.95 -5.05
N THR A 199 10.68 7.42 -3.86
CA THR A 199 11.99 7.27 -3.25
C THR A 199 12.29 5.79 -3.06
N VAL A 200 13.57 5.46 -3.04
CA VAL A 200 14.10 4.10 -2.87
C VAL A 200 14.81 4.01 -1.51
N SER A 201 14.67 2.90 -0.81
CA SER A 201 15.31 2.64 0.48
C SER A 201 15.84 1.20 0.56
N LYS A 202 16.88 1.01 1.38
CA LYS A 202 17.53 -0.29 1.58
C LYS A 202 16.66 -1.17 2.46
N VAL A 203 16.48 -2.41 2.04
CA VAL A 203 15.91 -3.46 2.89
C VAL A 203 16.99 -3.89 3.88
N THR A 204 16.82 -3.57 5.15
CA THR A 204 17.68 -4.06 6.21
C THR A 204 17.19 -5.40 6.73
N VAL A 205 18.10 -6.19 7.29
CA VAL A 205 17.78 -7.46 7.95
C VAL A 205 18.01 -7.28 9.43
N GLN A 206 17.07 -7.71 10.27
CA GLN A 206 17.17 -7.60 11.72
C GLN A 206 16.76 -8.91 12.40
N ALA A 207 17.65 -9.46 13.22
CA ALA A 207 17.32 -10.57 14.11
C ALA A 207 16.51 -10.04 15.29
N VAL A 208 15.44 -10.77 15.65
CA VAL A 208 14.51 -10.37 16.71
C VAL A 208 14.35 -11.48 17.75
N THR A 209 13.64 -11.18 18.83
CA THR A 209 13.24 -12.19 19.81
C THR A 209 11.80 -12.66 19.54
N CYS A 210 11.39 -13.76 20.17
CA CYS A 210 10.00 -14.24 20.07
C CYS A 210 8.97 -13.26 20.66
N GLU A 211 9.39 -12.26 21.42
CA GLU A 211 8.50 -11.26 22.03
C GLU A 211 8.42 -9.97 21.20
N THR A 212 9.31 -9.79 20.22
CA THR A 212 9.37 -8.55 19.44
C THR A 212 8.08 -8.34 18.63
N THR A 213 7.51 -7.15 18.75
CA THR A 213 6.26 -6.73 18.09
C THR A 213 6.51 -5.69 17.01
N VAL A 214 5.53 -5.46 16.13
CA VAL A 214 5.62 -4.44 15.08
C VAL A 214 5.56 -3.04 15.64
N GLU A 215 4.77 -2.84 16.71
CA GLU A 215 4.69 -1.56 17.43
C GLU A 215 6.09 -1.05 17.85
N GLN A 216 6.96 -1.95 18.32
CA GLN A 216 8.31 -1.61 18.76
C GLN A 216 9.30 -1.51 17.59
N LEU A 217 9.20 -2.42 16.61
CA LEU A 217 10.20 -2.56 15.56
C LEU A 217 10.04 -1.54 14.44
N CYS A 218 8.80 -1.34 13.98
CA CYS A 218 8.50 -0.55 12.78
C CYS A 218 7.02 -0.09 12.82
N PRO A 219 6.68 0.84 13.74
CA PRO A 219 5.31 1.31 13.89
C PRO A 219 4.76 1.90 12.58
N PHE A 220 3.47 1.68 12.35
CA PHE A 220 2.82 2.14 11.12
C PHE A 220 2.61 3.66 11.14
N HIS A 221 3.22 4.35 10.19
CA HIS A 221 2.99 5.74 9.85
C HIS A 221 2.63 5.87 8.37
N LYS A 222 1.96 6.97 8.00
CA LYS A 222 1.70 7.32 6.60
C LYS A 222 2.80 8.27 6.09
N PRO A 223 3.31 8.12 4.85
CA PRO A 223 3.08 6.99 3.94
C PRO A 223 3.65 5.69 4.53
N ALA A 224 3.08 4.54 4.14
CA ALA A 224 3.31 3.23 4.78
C ALA A 224 4.79 2.99 5.16
N SER A 225 5.04 2.75 6.45
CA SER A 225 6.36 2.43 6.98
C SER A 225 6.94 1.16 6.35
N HIS A 226 8.26 1.13 6.15
CA HIS A 226 8.98 -0.09 5.77
C HIS A 226 9.50 -0.78 7.03
N CYS A 227 9.24 -2.08 7.15
CA CYS A 227 9.86 -2.90 8.18
C CYS A 227 11.12 -3.59 7.65
N PRO A 228 12.14 -3.81 8.49
CA PRO A 228 13.24 -4.69 8.12
C PRO A 228 12.72 -6.09 7.80
N ARG A 229 13.47 -6.85 6.99
CA ARG A 229 13.29 -8.30 6.91
C ARG A 229 13.71 -8.89 8.24
N VAL A 230 12.80 -9.61 8.89
CA VAL A 230 13.00 -10.11 10.24
C VAL A 230 13.58 -11.52 10.18
N TYR A 231 14.58 -11.80 11.01
CA TYR A 231 15.03 -13.17 11.27
C TYR A 231 14.49 -13.64 12.62
N CYS A 232 13.58 -14.61 12.57
CA CYS A 232 12.97 -15.22 13.74
C CYS A 232 13.84 -16.36 14.28
N PRO A 233 14.06 -16.42 15.62
CA PRO A 233 14.78 -17.51 16.24
C PRO A 233 13.93 -18.79 16.27
N ARG A 234 14.54 -19.88 16.71
CA ARG A 234 13.89 -21.18 16.93
C ARG A 234 12.97 -21.12 18.15
N ASP A 235 12.00 -22.02 18.17
CA ASP A 235 11.18 -22.38 19.33
C ASP A 235 10.30 -21.24 19.88
N CYS A 236 9.84 -20.34 18.99
CA CYS A 236 8.90 -19.29 19.37
C CYS A 236 7.48 -19.80 19.69
N MET A 237 7.11 -21.02 19.30
CA MET A 237 5.84 -21.62 19.72
C MET A 237 5.78 -21.83 21.24
N GLN A 238 6.92 -22.13 21.86
CA GLN A 238 7.07 -22.39 23.30
C GLN A 238 7.18 -21.09 24.12
N ALA A 239 7.34 -19.94 23.47
CA ALA A 239 7.41 -18.66 24.16
C ALA A 239 6.10 -18.38 24.93
N ASN A 240 6.24 -17.79 26.12
CA ASN A 240 5.13 -17.55 27.03
C ASN A 240 4.03 -16.72 26.33
N PRO A 241 2.79 -17.24 26.24
CA PRO A 241 1.70 -16.55 25.59
C PRO A 241 1.41 -15.16 26.16
N HIS A 242 1.70 -14.89 27.45
CA HIS A 242 1.47 -13.58 28.06
C HIS A 242 2.32 -12.46 27.44
N TYR A 243 3.58 -12.77 27.08
CA TYR A 243 4.52 -11.81 26.50
C TYR A 243 4.51 -11.83 24.97
N ALA A 244 4.26 -13.00 24.36
CA ALA A 244 4.31 -13.18 22.92
C ALA A 244 2.91 -13.34 22.29
N ARG A 245 1.89 -12.60 22.73
CA ARG A 245 0.50 -12.78 22.27
C ARG A 245 0.34 -12.74 20.74
N VAL A 246 -0.69 -13.41 20.23
CA VAL A 246 -1.07 -13.36 18.81
C VAL A 246 -2.53 -12.97 18.74
N ILE A 247 -2.83 -11.82 18.14
CA ILE A 247 -4.19 -11.29 18.05
C ILE A 247 -4.55 -11.12 16.58
N GLY A 248 -5.61 -11.81 16.15
CA GLY A 248 -6.10 -11.79 14.77
C GLY A 248 -5.58 -12.90 13.87
N THR A 249 -6.13 -12.93 12.66
CA THR A 249 -5.86 -13.94 11.63
C THR A 249 -5.72 -13.25 10.28
N ARG A 250 -4.70 -13.62 9.48
CA ARG A 250 -4.25 -12.96 8.22
C ARG A 250 -3.73 -11.53 8.39
N VAL A 251 -4.37 -10.74 9.24
CA VAL A 251 -3.95 -9.41 9.68
C VAL A 251 -3.90 -9.45 11.20
N TYR A 252 -2.74 -9.17 11.76
CA TYR A 252 -2.46 -9.26 13.18
C TYR A 252 -2.38 -7.87 13.79
N SER A 253 -2.77 -7.72 15.07
CA SER A 253 -2.54 -6.46 15.78
C SER A 253 -1.05 -6.20 15.93
N ASP A 254 -0.60 -4.96 15.79
CA ASP A 254 0.81 -4.53 15.94
C ASP A 254 1.49 -4.89 17.27
N VAL A 255 0.71 -5.10 18.33
CA VAL A 255 1.16 -5.63 19.64
C VAL A 255 1.39 -7.15 19.66
N SER A 256 1.08 -7.87 18.57
CA SER A 256 1.32 -9.30 18.48
C SER A 256 2.80 -9.59 18.22
N SER A 257 3.29 -10.72 18.73
CA SER A 257 4.62 -11.24 18.40
C SER A 257 4.75 -11.50 16.91
N ILE A 258 5.78 -10.94 16.27
CA ILE A 258 6.05 -11.11 14.84
C ILE A 258 6.26 -12.60 14.53
N CYS A 259 7.12 -13.27 15.31
CA CYS A 259 7.53 -14.64 15.03
C CYS A 259 6.43 -15.66 15.33
N ARG A 260 5.67 -15.49 16.41
CA ARG A 260 4.51 -16.36 16.67
C ARG A 260 3.39 -16.12 15.66
N ALA A 261 3.15 -14.87 15.24
CA ALA A 261 2.20 -14.58 14.17
C ALA A 261 2.64 -15.20 12.83
N ALA A 262 3.95 -15.23 12.53
CA ALA A 262 4.49 -15.87 11.34
C ALA A 262 4.34 -17.40 11.35
N VAL A 263 4.54 -18.05 12.51
CA VAL A 263 4.25 -19.48 12.67
C VAL A 263 2.76 -19.74 12.55
N HIS A 264 1.92 -18.95 13.23
CA HIS A 264 0.46 -19.04 13.13
C HIS A 264 -0.01 -18.91 11.67
N ALA A 265 0.53 -17.96 10.91
CA ALA A 265 0.23 -17.77 9.49
C ALA A 265 0.76 -18.90 8.58
N GLY A 266 1.60 -19.79 9.09
CA GLY A 266 2.27 -20.84 8.29
C GLY A 266 3.30 -20.28 7.32
N VAL A 267 3.86 -19.10 7.63
CA VAL A 267 4.86 -18.37 6.85
C VAL A 267 6.28 -18.80 7.21
N VAL A 268 6.50 -19.22 8.46
CA VAL A 268 7.76 -19.79 8.94
C VAL A 268 7.43 -20.96 9.87
N ARG A 269 8.36 -21.90 10.03
CA ARG A 269 8.21 -23.01 10.98
C ARG A 269 8.77 -22.65 12.34
N ASN A 270 8.55 -23.53 13.33
CA ASN A 270 9.12 -23.36 14.67
C ASN A 270 10.66 -23.39 14.69
N HIS A 271 11.34 -23.81 13.61
CA HIS A 271 12.80 -23.73 13.52
C HIS A 271 13.32 -22.32 13.20
N GLY A 272 12.46 -21.31 13.14
CA GLY A 272 12.84 -19.93 12.81
C GLY A 272 13.15 -19.73 11.33
N GLY A 273 13.58 -18.52 10.96
CA GLY A 273 13.86 -18.16 9.56
C GLY A 273 13.49 -16.73 9.23
N TYR A 274 13.60 -16.37 7.96
CA TYR A 274 13.31 -15.03 7.47
C TYR A 274 11.80 -14.82 7.25
N VAL A 275 11.31 -13.67 7.69
CA VAL A 275 9.92 -13.25 7.55
C VAL A 275 9.90 -11.80 7.07
N ASP A 276 9.11 -11.53 6.05
CA ASP A 276 8.81 -10.17 5.63
C ASP A 276 7.56 -9.65 6.36
N VAL A 277 7.65 -8.43 6.89
CA VAL A 277 6.59 -7.81 7.69
C VAL A 277 6.10 -6.56 6.97
N MET A 278 4.79 -6.42 6.82
CA MET A 278 4.16 -5.22 6.26
C MET A 278 3.25 -4.58 7.32
N PRO A 279 3.61 -3.40 7.84
CA PRO A 279 2.75 -2.66 8.74
C PRO A 279 1.59 -2.06 7.94
N VAL A 280 0.38 -2.15 8.46
CA VAL A 280 -0.85 -1.65 7.83
C VAL A 280 -1.69 -0.89 8.85
N ASP A 281 -2.65 -0.11 8.35
CA ASP A 281 -3.56 0.59 9.24
C ASP A 281 -4.49 -0.38 9.98
N LYS A 282 -5.06 0.10 11.07
CA LYS A 282 -5.85 -0.70 12.00
C LYS A 282 -7.07 -1.36 11.37
N ARG A 283 -7.45 -2.51 11.92
CA ARG A 283 -8.77 -3.11 11.68
C ARG A 283 -9.75 -2.78 12.79
N LYS A 284 -11.03 -2.69 12.43
CA LYS A 284 -12.12 -2.52 13.41
C LYS A 284 -12.31 -3.76 14.28
N ALA A 285 -12.01 -4.94 13.74
CA ALA A 285 -12.11 -6.21 14.45
C ALA A 285 -11.04 -7.20 13.95
N TYR A 286 -10.59 -8.05 14.86
CA TYR A 286 -9.68 -9.16 14.63
C TYR A 286 -10.37 -10.47 14.98
N THR A 287 -10.31 -11.43 14.08
CA THR A 287 -10.92 -12.77 14.25
C THR A 287 -9.89 -13.74 14.83
N ALA A 288 -10.30 -14.47 15.86
CA ALA A 288 -9.53 -15.56 16.46
C ALA A 288 -9.53 -16.80 15.55
N SER A 289 -8.44 -17.56 15.53
CA SER A 289 -8.36 -18.88 14.92
C SER A 289 -7.25 -19.73 15.57
N PHE A 290 -7.30 -21.04 15.34
CA PHE A 290 -6.24 -21.96 15.71
C PHE A 290 -5.53 -22.44 14.44
N GLN A 291 -4.28 -22.05 14.25
CA GLN A 291 -3.49 -22.38 13.07
C GLN A 291 -2.06 -22.73 13.46
N ASN A 292 -1.51 -23.79 12.86
CA ASN A 292 -0.12 -24.20 13.04
C ASN A 292 0.29 -24.35 14.53
N GLY A 293 -0.60 -24.87 15.36
CA GLY A 293 -0.36 -25.09 16.78
C GLY A 293 -0.42 -23.84 17.67
N ILE A 294 -0.84 -22.69 17.12
CA ILE A 294 -1.00 -21.44 17.86
C ILE A 294 -2.48 -21.02 17.84
N PHE A 295 -3.01 -20.64 19.00
CA PHE A 295 -4.31 -20.00 19.13
C PHE A 295 -4.14 -18.48 19.08
N SER A 296 -4.85 -17.80 18.18
CA SER A 296 -4.92 -16.35 18.12
C SER A 296 -6.17 -15.82 18.82
N GLU A 297 -6.04 -14.67 19.49
CA GLU A 297 -7.12 -13.99 20.19
C GLU A 297 -7.93 -13.10 19.23
N SER A 298 -9.20 -12.86 19.58
CA SER A 298 -10.05 -11.88 18.90
C SER A 298 -10.00 -10.55 19.64
N LEU A 299 -10.16 -9.45 18.91
CA LEU A 299 -10.18 -8.11 19.49
C LEU A 299 -11.11 -7.21 18.70
N GLN A 300 -12.06 -6.56 19.39
CA GLN A 300 -13.00 -5.62 18.79
C GLN A 300 -12.67 -4.18 19.18
N ASN A 301 -12.83 -3.27 18.22
CA ASN A 301 -12.59 -1.83 18.36
C ASN A 301 -11.30 -1.48 19.13
N PRO A 302 -10.12 -1.93 18.67
CA PRO A 302 -8.87 -1.65 19.36
C PRO A 302 -8.63 -0.13 19.47
N PRO A 303 -8.34 0.40 20.68
CA PRO A 303 -7.94 1.79 20.84
C PRO A 303 -6.54 1.96 20.27
N GLY A 304 -6.37 2.84 19.28
CA GLY A 304 -5.05 3.27 18.78
C GLY A 304 -4.21 2.24 18.01
N GLY A 305 -4.37 0.94 18.25
CA GLY A 305 -3.49 -0.11 17.71
C GLY A 305 -3.54 -0.22 16.20
N LYS A 306 -2.37 -0.32 15.56
CA LYS A 306 -2.17 -0.59 14.14
C LYS A 306 -2.21 -2.09 13.88
N ALA A 307 -1.90 -2.50 12.67
CA ALA A 307 -1.89 -3.90 12.31
C ALA A 307 -0.69 -4.23 11.45
N PHE A 308 -0.47 -5.52 11.20
CA PHE A 308 0.53 -5.97 10.25
C PHE A 308 0.12 -7.26 9.56
N ARG A 309 0.83 -7.54 8.48
CA ARG A 309 0.79 -8.80 7.73
C ARG A 309 2.19 -9.37 7.66
N VAL A 310 2.28 -10.69 7.64
CA VAL A 310 3.53 -11.45 7.52
C VAL A 310 3.54 -12.22 6.21
N PHE A 311 4.72 -12.35 5.60
CA PHE A 311 4.92 -12.96 4.30
C PHE A 311 6.14 -13.87 4.31
N ALA A 312 6.05 -14.95 3.52
CA ALA A 312 7.15 -15.89 3.37
C ALA A 312 8.27 -15.30 2.53
N VAL A 313 9.48 -15.70 2.87
CA VAL A 313 10.69 -15.46 2.09
C VAL A 313 11.06 -16.81 1.46
N MET A 314 11.13 -16.88 0.13
CA MET A 314 11.56 -18.08 -0.60
C MET A 314 12.96 -17.87 -1.16
#